data_AF-H3RLZ1-F1
#
_entry.id   AF-H3RLZ1-F1
#
_cell.length_a   1.000
_cell.length_b   1.000
_cell.length_c   1.000
_cell.angle_alpha   90.00
_cell.angle_beta   90.00
_cell.angle_gamma   90.00
#
_symmetry.space_group_name_H-M   'P 1'
#
loop_
_entity.id
_entity.type
_entity.pdbx_description
1 polymer ?
#
loop_
_entity_poly.entity_id
_entity_poly.type
_entity_poly.pdbx_seq_one_letter_code
_entity_poly.pdbx_strand_id
1 'polypeptide(L)'
;MASNWIKVEVITPDKPEIFLISEKLNIDPDMVLGKLIRLWVWADQQIAISNADSVTDSEQMERKSNASVLSKIAIDRIAFMPGFADALIYAGWLIQEGDSLFFVNFEKHNGKSSKNRALTNERVNKSRNLKRNGNDKSNAVNVTHSNQKALPEEEEEEEEDKELKDPPIPPKGKPDAKSGYTPEFEDAWANYPKRAGGNSKQAAFKAWNARIKSGVPVQDMIDGVKRYAAYITATGKQHTEYVQQTATFFGRSCHYENDWQIPKSGGAYGRDVNQLSQPDNSIPPGFRG
;
A
#
# COMPACT_ATOMS: atom_id res chain seq x y z
N MET A 1 -22.69 11.29 -3.44
CA MET A 1 -22.28 9.90 -3.76
C MET A 1 -21.02 10.00 -4.59
N ALA A 2 -19.93 9.31 -4.23
CA ALA A 2 -18.71 9.38 -5.04
C ALA A 2 -18.94 8.61 -6.34
N SER A 3 -18.74 9.25 -7.49
CA SER A 3 -18.80 8.59 -8.79
C SER A 3 -17.67 7.57 -8.91
N ASN A 4 -17.97 6.41 -9.50
CA ASN A 4 -16.93 5.46 -9.89
C ASN A 4 -16.16 6.03 -11.09
N TRP A 5 -14.85 5.86 -11.08
CA TRP A 5 -13.95 6.39 -12.10
C TRP A 5 -13.14 5.25 -12.73
N ILE A 6 -12.87 5.36 -14.03
CA ILE A 6 -12.08 4.39 -14.80
C ILE A 6 -10.78 5.08 -15.22
N LYS A 7 -9.64 4.37 -15.13
CA LYS A 7 -8.37 4.88 -15.65
C LYS A 7 -8.30 4.53 -17.14
N VAL A 8 -8.07 5.52 -17.99
CA VAL A 8 -7.83 5.35 -19.42
C VAL A 8 -6.45 5.94 -19.71
N GLU A 9 -5.64 5.26 -20.52
CA GLU A 9 -4.33 5.79 -20.92
C GLU A 9 -4.51 6.96 -21.88
N VAL A 10 -3.64 7.97 -21.78
CA VAL A 10 -3.69 9.16 -22.64
C VAL A 10 -3.58 8.78 -24.11
N ILE A 11 -2.76 7.77 -24.43
CA ILE A 11 -2.53 7.28 -25.79
C ILE A 11 -3.65 6.38 -26.33
N THR A 12 -4.67 6.04 -25.54
CA THR A 12 -5.74 5.10 -25.96
C THR A 12 -6.42 5.48 -27.28
N PRO A 13 -6.79 6.75 -27.54
CA PRO A 13 -7.42 7.14 -28.81
C PRO A 13 -6.55 6.84 -30.04
N ASP A 14 -5.22 6.94 -29.86
CA ASP A 14 -4.22 6.83 -30.93
C ASP A 14 -3.64 5.42 -31.07
N LYS A 15 -4.18 4.44 -30.36
CA LYS A 15 -3.73 3.05 -30.46
C LYS A 15 -4.11 2.44 -31.81
N PRO A 16 -3.20 1.68 -32.45
CA PRO A 16 -3.49 1.05 -33.74
C PRO A 16 -4.73 0.15 -33.69
N GLU A 17 -5.01 -0.47 -32.55
CA GLU A 17 -6.20 -1.30 -32.36
C GLU A 17 -7.51 -0.51 -32.46
N ILE A 18 -7.53 0.76 -32.03
CA ILE A 18 -8.71 1.61 -32.20
C ILE A 18 -8.95 1.89 -33.68
N PHE A 19 -7.90 2.23 -34.43
CA PHE A 19 -8.01 2.45 -35.87
C PHE A 19 -8.43 1.18 -36.62
N LEU A 20 -7.96 -0.01 -36.22
CA LEU A 20 -8.39 -1.28 -36.80
C LEU A 20 -9.89 -1.53 -36.57
N ILE A 21 -10.40 -1.25 -35.37
CA ILE A 21 -11.83 -1.36 -35.06
C ILE A 21 -12.64 -0.32 -35.85
N SER A 22 -12.11 0.91 -35.96
CA SER A 22 -12.75 2.01 -36.66
C SER A 22 -12.90 1.70 -38.16
N GLU A 23 -11.84 1.18 -38.78
CA GLU A 23 -11.84 0.73 -40.18
C GLU A 23 -12.81 -0.43 -40.38
N LYS A 24 -12.78 -1.42 -39.48
CA LYS A 24 -13.62 -2.62 -39.60
C LYS A 24 -15.12 -2.32 -39.54
N LEU A 25 -15.51 -1.35 -38.72
CA LEU A 25 -16.89 -0.95 -38.51
C LEU A 25 -17.29 0.29 -39.31
N ASN A 26 -16.34 0.92 -40.01
CA ASN A 26 -16.50 2.18 -40.73
C ASN A 26 -17.11 3.28 -39.84
N ILE A 27 -16.53 3.48 -38.65
CA ILE A 27 -16.91 4.51 -37.68
C ILE A 27 -15.69 5.32 -37.23
N ASP A 28 -15.92 6.47 -36.62
CA ASP A 28 -14.84 7.33 -36.12
C ASP A 28 -14.08 6.68 -34.94
N PRO A 29 -12.74 6.84 -34.84
CA PRO A 29 -11.94 6.36 -33.71
C PRO A 29 -12.46 6.81 -32.33
N ASP A 30 -12.93 8.05 -32.20
CA ASP A 30 -13.49 8.56 -30.94
C ASP A 30 -14.82 7.87 -30.56
N MET A 31 -15.61 7.48 -31.57
CA MET A 31 -16.82 6.69 -31.37
C MET A 31 -16.47 5.29 -30.84
N VAL A 32 -15.41 4.68 -31.37
CA VAL A 32 -14.89 3.39 -30.88
C VAL A 32 -14.49 3.53 -29.41
N LEU A 33 -13.74 4.57 -29.05
CA LEU A 33 -13.29 4.81 -27.67
C LEU A 33 -14.48 4.93 -26.71
N GLY A 34 -15.52 5.69 -27.07
CA GLY A 34 -16.72 5.83 -26.24
C GLY A 34 -17.45 4.50 -26.04
N LYS A 35 -17.60 3.69 -27.10
CA LYS A 35 -18.21 2.35 -27.03
C LYS A 35 -17.38 1.37 -26.19
N LEU A 36 -16.06 1.47 -26.29
CA LEU A 36 -15.11 0.65 -25.55
C LEU A 36 -15.16 0.95 -24.04
N ILE A 37 -15.17 2.23 -23.65
CA ILE A 37 -15.34 2.63 -22.25
C ILE A 37 -16.64 2.08 -21.68
N ARG A 38 -17.74 2.13 -22.45
CA ARG A 38 -19.02 1.56 -22.04
C ARG A 38 -18.93 0.05 -21.79
N LEU A 39 -18.29 -0.68 -22.70
CA LEU A 39 -18.06 -2.12 -22.56
C LEU A 39 -17.20 -2.43 -21.33
N TRP A 40 -16.14 -1.66 -21.08
CA TRP A 40 -15.26 -1.84 -19.92
C TRP A 40 -15.94 -1.56 -18.59
N VAL A 41 -16.74 -0.49 -18.50
CA VAL A 41 -17.54 -0.19 -17.30
C VAL A 41 -18.52 -1.32 -17.00
N TRP A 42 -19.18 -1.85 -18.03
CA TRP A 42 -20.07 -2.99 -17.88
C TRP A 42 -19.33 -4.26 -17.45
N ALA A 43 -18.18 -4.57 -18.08
CA ALA A 43 -17.39 -5.75 -17.76
C ALA A 43 -16.85 -5.71 -16.33
N ASP A 44 -16.39 -4.55 -15.87
CA ASP A 44 -15.92 -4.35 -14.49
C ASP A 44 -17.04 -4.62 -13.46
N GLN A 45 -18.27 -4.19 -13.74
CA GLN A 45 -19.44 -4.47 -12.89
C GLN A 45 -19.76 -5.98 -12.82
N GLN A 46 -19.70 -6.70 -13.94
CA GLN A 46 -19.97 -8.14 -13.93
C GLN A 46 -18.90 -8.93 -13.20
N ILE A 47 -17.63 -8.55 -13.37
CA ILE A 47 -16.53 -9.15 -12.62
C ILE A 47 -16.73 -8.90 -11.13
N ALA A 48 -17.16 -7.70 -10.72
CA ALA A 48 -17.44 -7.42 -9.31
C ALA A 48 -18.58 -8.30 -8.74
N ILE A 49 -19.67 -8.50 -9.48
CA ILE A 49 -20.80 -9.36 -9.07
C ILE A 49 -20.35 -10.82 -8.91
N SER A 50 -19.63 -11.38 -9.88
CA SER A 50 -19.17 -12.77 -9.84
C SER A 50 -18.26 -13.10 -8.63
N ASN A 51 -17.50 -12.11 -8.16
CA ASN A 51 -16.63 -12.26 -6.99
C ASN A 51 -17.37 -12.10 -5.65
N ALA A 52 -18.55 -11.47 -5.64
CA ALA A 52 -19.33 -11.25 -4.42
C ALA A 52 -20.12 -12.50 -4.00
N ASP A 53 -20.56 -13.32 -4.96
CA ASP A 53 -21.40 -14.50 -4.72
C ASP A 53 -20.60 -15.81 -4.51
N SER A 54 -19.28 -15.81 -4.72
CA SER A 54 -18.43 -17.01 -4.59
C SER A 54 -17.80 -17.15 -3.20
N VAL A 55 -18.60 -17.64 -2.25
CA VAL A 55 -18.13 -18.25 -1.00
C VAL A 55 -17.66 -19.68 -1.31
N THR A 56 -16.39 -19.86 -1.64
CA THR A 56 -15.58 -21.09 -1.44
C THR A 56 -14.27 -20.98 -2.23
N ASP A 57 -13.14 -21.09 -1.53
CA ASP A 57 -11.80 -20.75 -2.02
C ASP A 57 -11.21 -21.73 -3.05
N SER A 58 -11.84 -22.87 -3.32
CA SER A 58 -11.26 -23.95 -4.15
C SER A 58 -11.55 -23.83 -5.65
N GLU A 59 -12.63 -23.17 -6.06
CA GLU A 59 -12.95 -22.98 -7.48
C GLU A 59 -12.39 -21.67 -8.06
N GLN A 60 -11.77 -20.86 -7.21
CA GLN A 60 -11.31 -19.51 -7.55
C GLN A 60 -10.09 -19.48 -8.47
N MET A 61 -9.30 -20.55 -8.61
CA MET A 61 -8.06 -20.50 -9.39
C MET A 61 -8.29 -20.69 -10.90
N GLU A 62 -9.31 -21.45 -11.30
CA GLU A 62 -9.68 -21.62 -12.72
C GLU A 62 -10.72 -20.59 -13.19
N ARG A 63 -11.48 -19.98 -12.27
CA ARG A 63 -12.53 -18.99 -12.59
C ARG A 63 -12.08 -17.52 -12.58
N LYS A 64 -10.83 -17.22 -12.20
CA LYS A 64 -10.36 -15.84 -11.97
C LYS A 64 -9.73 -15.11 -13.17
N SER A 65 -9.34 -15.80 -14.23
CA SER A 65 -8.52 -15.20 -15.30
C SER A 65 -9.31 -14.68 -16.49
N ASN A 66 -10.61 -14.93 -16.50
CA ASN A 66 -11.40 -14.68 -17.66
C ASN A 66 -12.81 -14.50 -17.15
N ALA A 67 -13.32 -13.27 -17.17
CA ALA A 67 -14.75 -13.13 -17.30
C ALA A 67 -15.13 -14.04 -18.47
N SER A 68 -15.85 -15.14 -18.23
CA SER A 68 -16.55 -15.85 -19.28
C SER A 68 -17.58 -14.85 -19.76
N VAL A 69 -17.18 -14.02 -20.72
CA VAL A 69 -18.04 -12.94 -21.19
C VAL A 69 -18.92 -13.56 -22.25
N LEU A 70 -20.22 -13.38 -22.00
CA LEU A 70 -21.35 -13.32 -22.91
C LEU A 70 -21.07 -13.54 -24.40
N SER A 71 -22.05 -14.11 -25.09
CA SER A 71 -22.05 -14.22 -26.55
C SER A 71 -21.72 -12.88 -27.26
N LYS A 72 -21.13 -12.97 -28.46
CA LYS A 72 -20.82 -11.82 -29.33
C LYS A 72 -21.97 -10.82 -29.43
N ILE A 73 -23.19 -11.35 -29.58
CA ILE A 73 -24.44 -10.58 -29.69
C ILE A 73 -24.66 -9.69 -28.48
N ALA A 74 -24.31 -10.14 -27.28
CA ALA A 74 -24.51 -9.36 -26.08
C ALA A 74 -23.51 -8.20 -25.98
N ILE A 75 -22.25 -8.42 -26.36
CA ILE A 75 -21.23 -7.36 -26.47
C ILE A 75 -21.70 -6.27 -27.44
N ASP A 76 -22.22 -6.67 -28.60
CA ASP A 76 -22.76 -5.76 -29.60
C ASP A 76 -23.93 -4.93 -29.05
N ARG A 77 -24.83 -5.56 -28.26
CA ARG A 77 -25.94 -4.87 -27.59
C ARG A 77 -25.46 -3.89 -26.52
N ILE A 78 -24.43 -4.24 -25.75
CA ILE A 78 -23.85 -3.37 -24.71
C ILE A 78 -23.16 -2.16 -25.33
N ALA A 79 -22.42 -2.36 -26.41
CA ALA A 79 -21.73 -1.31 -27.15
C ALA A 79 -22.67 -0.51 -28.07
N PHE A 80 -23.93 -0.95 -28.23
CA PHE A 80 -24.89 -0.40 -29.20
C PHE A 80 -24.28 -0.35 -30.60
N MET A 81 -23.64 -1.45 -31.00
CA MET A 81 -22.97 -1.55 -32.29
C MET A 81 -22.89 -3.02 -32.74
N PRO A 82 -23.66 -3.45 -33.75
CA PRO A 82 -23.52 -4.77 -34.35
C PRO A 82 -22.12 -4.97 -34.92
N GLY A 83 -21.54 -6.16 -34.72
CA GLY A 83 -20.20 -6.53 -35.19
C GLY A 83 -19.06 -5.97 -34.33
N PHE A 84 -19.36 -5.28 -33.22
CA PHE A 84 -18.34 -4.74 -32.33
C PHE A 84 -17.50 -5.83 -31.68
N ALA A 85 -18.11 -6.94 -31.29
CA ALA A 85 -17.42 -8.11 -30.77
C ALA A 85 -16.43 -8.69 -31.79
N ASP A 86 -16.83 -8.81 -33.06
CA ASP A 86 -15.96 -9.34 -34.11
C ASP A 86 -14.81 -8.36 -34.43
N ALA A 87 -15.07 -7.05 -34.37
CA ALA A 87 -14.03 -6.04 -34.52
C ALA A 87 -13.01 -6.07 -33.37
N LEU A 88 -13.47 -6.30 -32.12
CA LEU A 88 -12.58 -6.49 -30.97
C LEU A 88 -11.72 -7.75 -31.09
N ILE A 89 -12.28 -8.84 -31.64
CA ILE A 89 -11.52 -10.06 -31.94
C ILE A 89 -10.46 -9.77 -33.00
N TYR A 90 -10.85 -9.07 -34.07
CA TYR A 90 -9.94 -8.70 -35.15
C TYR A 90 -8.76 -7.83 -34.67
N ALA A 91 -9.02 -6.89 -33.77
CA ALA A 91 -8.00 -6.04 -33.18
C ALA A 91 -7.16 -6.72 -32.08
N GLY A 92 -7.45 -7.98 -31.74
CA GLY A 92 -6.72 -8.73 -30.72
C GLY A 92 -7.02 -8.32 -29.27
N TRP A 93 -8.11 -7.59 -29.04
CA TRP A 93 -8.57 -7.21 -27.70
C TRP A 93 -9.53 -8.21 -27.07
N LEU A 94 -10.08 -9.12 -27.88
CA LEU A 94 -10.90 -10.24 -27.46
C LEU A 94 -10.38 -11.53 -28.10
N ILE A 95 -10.30 -12.62 -27.35
CA ILE A 95 -10.01 -13.96 -27.86
C ILE A 95 -11.28 -14.79 -27.75
N GLN A 96 -11.56 -15.56 -28.80
CA GLN A 96 -12.61 -16.56 -28.80
C GLN A 96 -12.00 -17.96 -28.67
N GLU A 97 -12.34 -18.66 -27.59
CA GLU A 97 -12.01 -20.08 -27.41
C GLU A 97 -13.32 -20.87 -27.33
N GLY A 98 -13.64 -21.59 -28.41
CA GLY A 98 -14.93 -22.27 -28.56
C GLY A 98 -16.10 -21.27 -28.49
N ASP A 99 -16.98 -21.49 -27.50
CA ASP A 99 -18.16 -20.65 -27.23
C ASP A 99 -17.90 -19.54 -26.20
N SER A 100 -16.69 -19.46 -25.63
CA SER A 100 -16.34 -18.46 -24.62
C SER A 100 -15.50 -17.33 -25.20
N LEU A 101 -15.76 -16.10 -24.72
CA LEU A 101 -15.01 -14.90 -25.10
C LEU A 101 -14.24 -14.36 -23.89
N PHE A 102 -12.99 -13.99 -24.15
CA PHE A 102 -12.04 -13.54 -23.12
C PHE A 102 -11.38 -12.22 -23.52
N PHE A 103 -11.35 -11.26 -22.60
CA PHE A 103 -10.59 -10.02 -22.81
C PHE A 103 -9.09 -10.26 -22.68
N VAL A 104 -8.33 -9.86 -23.71
CA VAL A 104 -6.87 -9.94 -23.68
C VAL A 104 -6.33 -8.84 -22.80
N ASN A 105 -5.45 -9.18 -21.86
CA ASN A 105 -4.75 -8.20 -21.03
C ASN A 105 -5.67 -7.13 -20.40
N PHE A 106 -6.91 -7.49 -20.00
CA PHE A 106 -7.92 -6.55 -19.48
C PHE A 106 -7.35 -5.63 -18.39
N GLU A 107 -6.48 -6.18 -17.52
CA GLU A 107 -5.81 -5.42 -16.46
C GLU A 107 -4.72 -4.47 -16.94
N LYS A 108 -4.12 -4.69 -18.12
CA LYS A 108 -3.20 -3.72 -18.74
C LYS A 108 -3.97 -2.54 -19.30
N HIS A 109 -5.09 -2.80 -19.98
CA HIS A 109 -5.93 -1.76 -20.56
C HIS A 109 -6.70 -0.94 -19.48
N ASN A 110 -6.93 -1.54 -18.31
CA ASN A 110 -7.53 -0.91 -17.13
C ASN A 110 -6.60 -1.10 -15.91
N GLY A 111 -5.42 -0.47 -15.96
CA GLY A 111 -4.28 -0.69 -15.05
C GLY A 111 -4.62 -0.93 -13.57
N LYS A 112 -4.56 -2.17 -13.04
CA LYS A 112 -4.66 -2.62 -11.62
C LYS A 112 -5.73 -1.95 -10.69
N SER A 113 -6.59 -1.08 -11.21
CA SER A 113 -7.13 0.08 -10.47
C SER A 113 -8.55 -0.12 -9.96
N SER A 114 -9.45 -0.73 -10.73
CA SER A 114 -10.88 -0.70 -10.38
C SER A 114 -11.21 -1.55 -9.15
N LYS A 115 -10.71 -2.79 -9.07
CA LYS A 115 -11.04 -3.75 -7.99
C LYS A 115 -10.52 -3.34 -6.61
N ASN A 116 -9.24 -3.00 -6.50
CA ASN A 116 -8.63 -2.61 -5.21
C ASN A 116 -9.14 -1.26 -4.70
N ARG A 117 -9.51 -0.34 -5.62
CA ARG A 117 -10.00 0.99 -5.26
C ARG A 117 -11.49 0.99 -4.96
N ALA A 118 -12.31 0.18 -5.64
CA ALA A 118 -13.72 -0.03 -5.28
C ALA A 118 -13.85 -0.60 -3.85
N LEU A 119 -13.10 -1.66 -3.52
CA LEU A 119 -13.11 -2.27 -2.18
C LEU A 119 -12.59 -1.31 -1.09
N THR A 120 -11.61 -0.46 -1.41
CA THR A 120 -11.10 0.54 -0.47
C THR A 120 -12.10 1.67 -0.28
N ASN A 121 -12.74 2.14 -1.36
CA ASN A 121 -13.73 3.21 -1.31
C ASN A 121 -15.02 2.75 -0.60
N GLU A 122 -15.47 1.51 -0.82
CA GLU A 122 -16.56 0.92 -0.06
C GLU A 122 -16.22 0.78 1.43
N ARG A 123 -15.00 0.32 1.76
CA ARG A 123 -14.54 0.26 3.16
C ARG A 123 -14.53 1.65 3.80
N VAL A 124 -14.02 2.66 3.09
CA VAL A 124 -13.98 4.05 3.56
C VAL A 124 -15.39 4.62 3.71
N ASN A 125 -16.29 4.40 2.75
CA ASN A 125 -17.68 4.85 2.83
C ASN A 125 -18.47 4.17 3.95
N LYS A 126 -18.31 2.84 4.14
CA LYS A 126 -18.86 2.13 5.31
C LYS A 126 -18.32 2.73 6.61
N SER A 127 -17.01 3.02 6.68
CA SER A 127 -16.41 3.65 7.87
C SER A 127 -16.95 5.05 8.14
N ARG A 128 -17.20 5.85 7.10
CA ARG A 128 -17.76 7.21 7.21
C ARG A 128 -19.23 7.18 7.61
N ASN A 129 -20.04 6.27 7.06
CA ASN A 129 -21.44 6.10 7.46
C ASN A 129 -21.59 5.58 8.90
N LEU A 130 -20.72 4.66 9.34
CA LEU A 130 -20.67 4.20 10.73
C LEU A 130 -20.34 5.36 11.70
N LYS A 131 -19.40 6.25 11.33
CA LYS A 131 -19.09 7.45 12.12
C LYS A 131 -20.23 8.47 12.15
N ARG A 132 -20.97 8.64 11.05
CA ARG A 132 -22.15 9.54 11.00
C ARG A 132 -23.29 9.02 11.89
N ASN A 133 -23.59 7.73 11.84
CA ASN A 133 -24.67 7.13 12.65
C ASN A 133 -24.31 6.98 14.14
N GLY A 134 -23.02 7.06 14.51
CA GLY A 134 -22.60 7.09 15.91
C GLY A 134 -22.84 8.43 16.61
N ASN A 135 -22.92 9.53 15.85
CA ASN A 135 -23.13 10.87 16.40
C ASN A 135 -24.61 11.20 16.67
N ASP A 136 -25.55 10.49 16.06
CA ASP A 136 -27.00 10.71 16.26
C ASP A 136 -27.52 10.20 17.63
N LYS A 137 -26.67 9.59 18.45
CA LYS A 137 -27.04 9.10 19.80
C LYS A 137 -26.26 9.73 20.96
N SER A 138 -25.51 10.80 20.73
CA SER A 138 -24.84 11.52 21.81
C SER A 138 -25.18 13.01 21.81
N ASN A 139 -26.13 13.40 22.65
CA ASN A 139 -26.35 14.80 23.07
C ASN A 139 -25.25 15.26 24.06
N ALA A 140 -23.98 15.09 23.70
CA ALA A 140 -22.89 15.65 24.48
C ALA A 140 -22.33 16.87 23.74
N VAL A 141 -22.52 18.05 24.32
CA VAL A 141 -21.84 19.29 23.92
C VAL A 141 -20.35 19.07 24.12
N ASN A 142 -19.60 18.90 23.03
CA ASN A 142 -18.16 18.76 23.10
C ASN A 142 -17.52 20.11 22.74
N VAL A 143 -16.97 20.78 23.76
CA VAL A 143 -16.13 21.97 23.62
C VAL A 143 -14.72 21.47 23.28
N THR A 144 -14.32 21.55 22.02
CA THR A 144 -12.90 21.46 21.67
C THR A 144 -12.64 22.25 20.39
N HIS A 145 -11.77 23.24 20.49
CA HIS A 145 -11.44 24.17 19.41
C HIS A 145 -10.77 23.48 18.23
N SER A 146 -11.22 23.85 17.04
CA SER A 146 -10.66 23.53 15.73
C SER A 146 -9.21 23.98 15.62
N ASN A 147 -8.30 23.04 15.38
CA ASN A 147 -6.97 23.37 14.84
C ASN A 147 -6.82 22.65 13.49
N GLN A 148 -7.22 23.35 12.43
CA GLN A 148 -6.89 22.98 11.05
C GLN A 148 -5.42 23.35 10.84
N LYS A 149 -4.57 22.37 10.51
CA LYS A 149 -3.26 22.65 9.92
C LYS A 149 -3.18 21.95 8.57
N ALA A 150 -2.99 22.77 7.56
CA ALA A 150 -3.00 22.45 6.14
C ALA A 150 -1.90 21.45 5.74
N LEU A 151 -2.19 20.73 4.66
CA LEU A 151 -1.36 19.75 3.96
C LEU A 151 -0.45 20.48 2.96
N PRO A 152 0.85 20.13 2.84
CA PRO A 152 1.64 20.49 1.66
C PRO A 152 1.52 19.42 0.58
N GLU A 153 1.32 19.91 -0.63
CA GLU A 153 1.37 19.28 -1.94
C GLU A 153 2.84 19.14 -2.35
N GLU A 154 3.29 17.95 -2.77
CA GLU A 154 4.54 17.77 -3.51
C GLU A 154 4.36 16.66 -4.55
N GLU A 155 4.88 16.99 -5.74
CA GLU A 155 4.71 16.38 -7.05
C GLU A 155 5.60 15.13 -7.28
N GLU A 156 5.46 14.58 -8.47
CA GLU A 156 5.95 13.32 -9.06
C GLU A 156 7.49 13.14 -9.00
N GLU A 157 8.04 11.93 -9.12
CA GLU A 157 8.51 11.40 -10.42
C GLU A 157 8.65 9.86 -10.44
N GLU A 158 8.40 9.30 -11.62
CA GLU A 158 8.51 7.90 -12.03
C GLU A 158 9.97 7.51 -12.35
N GLU A 159 10.35 6.23 -12.17
CA GLU A 159 11.20 5.53 -13.15
C GLU A 159 10.84 4.03 -13.18
N GLU A 160 10.61 3.54 -14.41
CA GLU A 160 10.45 2.15 -14.82
C GLU A 160 11.81 1.49 -15.07
N ASP A 161 11.97 0.20 -14.76
CA ASP A 161 12.42 -0.78 -15.79
C ASP A 161 12.38 -2.27 -15.34
N LYS A 162 11.61 -3.03 -16.14
CA LYS A 162 11.82 -4.37 -16.74
C LYS A 162 12.07 -5.64 -15.88
N GLU A 163 11.00 -6.45 -15.85
CA GLU A 163 10.91 -7.87 -16.27
C GLU A 163 12.16 -8.79 -16.21
N LEU A 164 12.06 -9.90 -15.46
CA LEU A 164 11.79 -11.24 -16.03
C LEU A 164 11.69 -12.36 -14.96
N LYS A 165 10.56 -13.09 -15.05
CA LYS A 165 10.28 -14.51 -14.71
C LYS A 165 9.79 -14.90 -13.30
N ASP A 166 8.85 -15.84 -13.39
CA ASP A 166 7.71 -16.18 -12.52
C ASP A 166 7.98 -17.49 -11.70
N PRO A 167 7.07 -17.98 -10.83
CA PRO A 167 7.35 -18.31 -9.42
C PRO A 167 7.23 -19.83 -9.09
N PRO A 168 7.18 -20.19 -7.79
CA PRO A 168 5.89 -20.69 -7.30
C PRO A 168 5.49 -20.16 -5.90
N ILE A 169 4.19 -19.92 -5.76
CA ILE A 169 3.41 -19.68 -4.52
C ILE A 169 2.81 -21.05 -4.07
N PRO A 170 2.05 -21.21 -2.95
CA PRO A 170 1.80 -20.44 -1.71
C PRO A 170 1.78 -21.39 -0.45
N PRO A 171 1.17 -21.12 0.74
CA PRO A 171 -0.26 -20.80 0.94
C PRO A 171 -0.56 -19.67 1.95
N LYS A 172 -1.77 -19.14 1.82
CA LYS A 172 -2.41 -18.15 2.68
C LYS A 172 -3.41 -18.88 3.58
N GLY A 173 -3.41 -18.59 4.87
CA GLY A 173 -4.43 -19.00 5.82
C GLY A 173 -4.00 -18.59 7.22
N LYS A 174 -4.83 -17.84 7.96
CA LYS A 174 -4.60 -17.63 9.39
C LYS A 174 -5.02 -18.89 10.14
N PRO A 175 -4.16 -19.45 10.99
CA PRO A 175 -4.61 -20.11 12.20
C PRO A 175 -4.14 -19.28 13.40
N ASP A 176 -5.05 -18.97 14.32
CA ASP A 176 -4.64 -18.69 15.69
C ASP A 176 -4.13 -20.00 16.32
N ALA A 177 -2.85 -20.33 16.07
CA ALA A 177 -2.05 -21.26 16.87
C ALA A 177 -0.57 -21.23 16.40
N LYS A 178 0.29 -20.59 17.18
CA LYS A 178 1.78 -20.60 17.12
C LYS A 178 2.43 -19.96 15.88
N SER A 179 2.74 -18.68 16.05
CA SER A 179 3.58 -17.76 15.24
C SER A 179 3.85 -18.13 13.77
N GLY A 180 3.08 -17.51 12.85
CA GLY A 180 3.44 -17.38 11.43
C GLY A 180 4.62 -16.42 11.17
N TYR A 181 5.60 -16.40 12.06
CA TYR A 181 6.82 -15.59 12.03
C TYR A 181 8.03 -16.51 12.01
N THR A 182 9.12 -16.10 11.35
CA THR A 182 10.33 -16.92 11.36
C THR A 182 10.98 -16.91 12.76
N PRO A 183 11.62 -18.01 13.22
CA PRO A 183 12.25 -18.07 14.54
C PRO A 183 13.27 -16.95 14.78
N GLU A 184 14.00 -16.57 13.74
CA GLU A 184 15.02 -15.51 13.79
C GLU A 184 14.38 -14.13 14.01
N PHE A 185 13.21 -13.89 13.42
CA PHE A 185 12.46 -12.67 13.67
C PHE A 185 11.86 -12.67 15.08
N GLU A 186 11.44 -13.83 15.60
CA GLU A 186 10.93 -13.90 16.97
C GLU A 186 12.01 -13.61 18.01
N ASP A 187 13.24 -14.10 17.78
CA ASP A 187 14.41 -13.77 18.62
C ASP A 187 14.76 -12.28 18.53
N ALA A 188 14.83 -11.72 17.32
CA ALA A 188 15.05 -10.29 17.13
C ALA A 188 13.95 -9.44 17.80
N TRP A 189 12.69 -9.87 17.70
CA TRP A 189 11.55 -9.19 18.31
C TRP A 189 11.57 -9.25 19.85
N ALA A 190 11.97 -10.40 20.42
CA ALA A 190 12.09 -10.57 21.86
C ALA A 190 13.21 -9.71 22.46
N ASN A 191 14.32 -9.54 21.73
CA ASN A 191 15.45 -8.71 22.14
C ASN A 191 15.26 -7.20 21.86
N TYR A 192 14.22 -6.82 21.12
CA TYR A 192 13.97 -5.43 20.79
C TYR A 192 13.48 -4.62 22.01
N PRO A 193 14.02 -3.41 22.29
CA PRO A 193 13.62 -2.63 23.46
C PRO A 193 12.12 -2.27 23.46
N LYS A 194 11.50 -2.34 24.65
CA LYS A 194 10.09 -1.98 24.82
C LYS A 194 9.88 -0.46 24.66
N ARG A 195 8.97 -0.05 23.78
CA ARG A 195 8.58 1.34 23.49
C ARG A 195 7.27 1.69 24.20
N ALA A 196 7.07 2.96 24.58
CA ALA A 196 5.74 3.51 24.86
C ALA A 196 5.03 3.98 23.58
N GLY A 197 3.82 3.49 23.35
CA GLY A 197 3.02 3.77 22.14
C GLY A 197 3.02 2.61 21.13
N GLY A 198 2.49 2.87 19.93
CA GLY A 198 2.25 1.83 18.93
C GLY A 198 3.53 1.22 18.36
N ASN A 199 3.63 -0.11 18.37
CA ASN A 199 4.66 -0.89 17.67
C ASN A 199 4.05 -2.18 17.09
N SER A 200 3.73 -2.17 15.78
CA SER A 200 3.04 -3.28 15.13
C SER A 200 4.00 -4.40 14.70
N LYS A 201 3.88 -5.59 15.32
CA LYS A 201 4.67 -6.79 14.98
C LYS A 201 4.54 -7.19 13.50
N GLN A 202 3.34 -7.07 12.94
CA GLN A 202 3.09 -7.38 11.53
C GLN A 202 3.80 -6.39 10.59
N ALA A 203 3.78 -5.10 10.92
CA ALA A 203 4.48 -4.08 10.11
C ALA A 203 6.00 -4.27 10.17
N ALA A 204 6.53 -4.62 11.35
CA ALA A 204 7.93 -4.95 11.54
C ALA A 204 8.35 -6.19 10.74
N PHE A 205 7.54 -7.26 10.75
CA PHE A 205 7.83 -8.46 9.97
C PHE A 205 7.81 -8.20 8.45
N LYS A 206 6.91 -7.33 7.98
CA LYS A 206 6.91 -6.90 6.57
C LYS A 206 8.20 -6.17 6.20
N ALA A 207 8.68 -5.28 7.07
CA ALA A 207 9.93 -4.54 6.86
C ALA A 207 11.15 -5.49 6.89
N TRP A 208 11.21 -6.40 7.85
CA TRP A 208 12.21 -7.47 7.97
C TRP A 208 12.29 -8.34 6.69
N ASN A 209 11.16 -8.84 6.20
CA ASN A 209 11.13 -9.65 4.97
C ASN A 209 11.60 -8.86 3.74
N ALA A 210 11.37 -7.54 3.71
CA ALA A 210 11.88 -6.70 2.63
C ALA A 210 13.40 -6.59 2.65
N ARG A 211 14.05 -6.68 3.82
CA ARG A 211 15.52 -6.69 3.95
C ARG A 211 16.13 -8.04 3.53
N ILE A 212 15.49 -9.14 3.92
CA ILE A 212 15.86 -10.48 3.44
C ILE A 212 15.77 -10.52 1.91
N LYS A 213 14.70 -9.97 1.33
CA LYS A 213 14.54 -9.92 -0.14
C LYS A 213 15.60 -9.05 -0.83
N SER A 214 16.10 -8.00 -0.18
CA SER A 214 17.20 -7.20 -0.72
C SER A 214 18.58 -7.83 -0.48
N GLY A 215 18.67 -9.05 0.05
CA GLY A 215 19.93 -9.77 0.25
C GLY A 215 20.67 -9.43 1.54
N VAL A 216 20.03 -8.74 2.49
CA VAL A 216 20.64 -8.44 3.79
C VAL A 216 20.68 -9.73 4.62
N PRO A 217 21.84 -10.13 5.17
CA PRO A 217 21.94 -11.32 6.00
C PRO A 217 21.16 -11.11 7.30
N VAL A 218 20.43 -12.15 7.70
CA VAL A 218 19.59 -12.12 8.91
C VAL A 218 20.40 -11.79 10.16
N GLN A 219 21.65 -12.26 10.21
CA GLN A 219 22.55 -12.05 11.33
C GLN A 219 22.86 -10.56 11.57
N ASP A 220 23.08 -9.76 10.52
CA ASP A 220 23.36 -8.34 10.64
C ASP A 220 22.17 -7.57 11.24
N MET A 221 20.95 -7.98 10.90
CA MET A 221 19.74 -7.41 11.48
C MET A 221 19.61 -7.75 12.97
N ILE A 222 19.92 -8.99 13.37
CA ILE A 222 19.91 -9.42 14.78
C ILE A 222 20.98 -8.67 15.59
N ASP A 223 22.19 -8.56 15.05
CA ASP A 223 23.29 -7.88 15.73
C ASP A 223 23.03 -6.36 15.81
N GLY A 224 22.39 -5.78 14.80
CA GLY A 224 21.83 -4.43 14.87
C GLY A 224 20.84 -4.23 16.01
N VAL A 225 19.91 -5.17 16.22
CA VAL A 225 18.97 -5.13 17.37
C VAL A 225 19.74 -5.18 18.69
N LYS A 226 20.73 -6.06 18.83
CA LYS A 226 21.53 -6.17 20.07
C LYS A 226 22.27 -4.86 20.38
N ARG A 227 22.91 -4.24 19.38
CA ARG A 227 23.59 -2.95 19.53
C ARG A 227 22.61 -1.86 19.97
N TYR A 228 21.47 -1.77 19.29
CA TYR A 228 20.43 -0.81 19.62
C TYR A 228 19.85 -1.02 21.02
N ALA A 229 19.62 -2.26 21.42
CA ALA A 229 19.14 -2.60 22.76
C ALA A 229 20.12 -2.15 23.85
N ALA A 230 21.41 -2.44 23.66
CA ALA A 230 22.45 -1.98 24.58
C ALA A 230 22.51 -0.44 24.69
N TYR A 231 22.35 0.27 23.57
CA TYR A 231 22.27 1.74 23.56
C TYR A 231 21.05 2.28 24.32
N ILE A 232 19.87 1.70 24.12
CA ILE A 232 18.65 2.13 24.82
C ILE A 232 18.74 1.85 26.33
N THR A 233 19.29 0.70 26.71
CA THR A 233 19.53 0.36 28.12
C THR A 233 20.54 1.32 28.75
N ALA A 234 21.67 1.59 28.08
CA ALA A 234 22.70 2.47 28.60
C ALA A 234 22.29 3.94 28.68
N THR A 235 21.41 4.40 27.77
CA THR A 235 20.87 5.77 27.78
C THR A 235 19.65 5.94 28.68
N GLY A 236 19.14 4.87 29.30
CA GLY A 236 17.96 4.91 30.18
C GLY A 236 16.65 5.24 29.46
N LYS A 237 16.57 5.05 28.13
CA LYS A 237 15.40 5.43 27.31
C LYS A 237 14.37 4.31 27.15
N GLN A 238 14.52 3.20 27.87
CA GLN A 238 13.57 2.09 27.79
C GLN A 238 12.17 2.53 28.21
N HIS A 239 11.12 1.98 27.59
CA HIS A 239 9.71 2.33 27.84
C HIS A 239 9.34 3.78 27.53
N THR A 240 10.17 4.52 26.79
CA THR A 240 9.83 5.87 26.34
C THR A 240 9.33 5.85 24.90
N GLU A 241 8.75 6.96 24.46
CA GLU A 241 8.42 7.21 23.05
C GLU A 241 9.66 7.42 22.16
N TYR A 242 10.84 7.57 22.75
CA TYR A 242 12.10 7.71 22.02
C TYR A 242 12.66 6.39 21.50
N VAL A 243 12.17 5.25 22.01
CA VAL A 243 12.53 3.93 21.47
C VAL A 243 11.92 3.79 20.09
N GLN A 244 12.71 3.82 19.03
CA GLN A 244 12.28 3.68 17.65
C GLN A 244 11.31 2.50 17.42
N GLN A 245 10.30 2.70 16.57
CA GLN A 245 9.40 1.63 16.16
C GLN A 245 10.15 0.56 15.35
N THR A 246 9.87 -0.72 15.60
CA THR A 246 10.61 -1.82 14.97
C THR A 246 10.41 -1.86 13.45
N ALA A 247 9.26 -1.42 12.95
CA ALA A 247 9.00 -1.29 11.51
C ALA A 247 9.88 -0.22 10.84
N THR A 248 10.15 0.90 11.53
CA THR A 248 11.09 1.92 11.06
C THR A 248 12.53 1.40 11.15
N PHE A 249 12.84 0.66 12.22
CA PHE A 249 14.17 0.11 12.44
C PHE A 249 14.63 -0.83 11.30
N PHE A 250 13.76 -1.75 10.87
CA PHE A 250 13.98 -2.61 9.69
C PHE A 250 13.51 -1.99 8.36
N GLY A 251 13.17 -0.70 8.38
CA GLY A 251 12.63 0.02 7.24
C GLY A 251 13.69 0.31 6.16
N ARG A 252 13.32 1.14 5.17
CA ARG A 252 14.18 1.44 4.02
C ARG A 252 15.47 2.20 4.37
N SER A 253 15.49 2.86 5.53
CA SER A 253 16.65 3.56 6.10
C SER A 253 17.62 2.65 6.87
N CYS A 254 17.34 1.34 6.97
CA CYS A 254 18.25 0.32 7.50
C CYS A 254 18.91 0.67 8.86
N HIS A 255 18.15 1.16 9.85
CA HIS A 255 18.72 1.61 11.13
C HIS A 255 19.46 0.54 11.94
N TYR A 256 19.31 -0.74 11.60
CA TYR A 256 20.11 -1.83 12.17
C TYR A 256 21.60 -1.76 11.77
N GLU A 257 21.94 -1.06 10.68
CA GLU A 257 23.31 -0.83 10.21
C GLU A 257 24.06 0.21 11.05
N ASN A 258 23.33 1.09 11.75
CA ASN A 258 23.94 2.10 12.62
C ASN A 258 24.76 1.44 13.74
N ASP A 259 25.86 2.09 14.11
CA ASP A 259 26.77 1.59 15.14
C ASP A 259 26.17 1.59 16.55
N TRP A 260 25.20 2.47 16.81
CA TRP A 260 24.57 2.68 18.12
C TRP A 260 25.59 2.77 19.26
N GLN A 261 26.63 3.59 19.05
CA GLN A 261 27.70 3.80 20.03
C GLN A 261 27.12 4.23 21.37
N ILE A 262 27.32 3.39 22.39
CA ILE A 262 26.96 3.73 23.77
C ILE A 262 27.83 4.91 24.18
N PRO A 263 27.25 6.03 24.64
CA PRO A 263 28.04 7.12 25.19
C PRO A 263 28.95 6.53 26.27
N LYS A 264 30.26 6.55 26.05
CA LYS A 264 31.22 6.24 27.11
C LYS A 264 30.79 7.10 28.28
N SER A 265 30.65 6.52 29.46
CA SER A 265 30.59 7.28 30.70
C SER A 265 31.91 8.03 30.86
N GLY A 266 32.08 9.09 30.08
CA GLY A 266 33.11 10.09 30.24
C GLY A 266 32.88 10.69 31.62
N GLY A 267 33.92 10.60 32.44
CA GLY A 267 33.85 10.79 33.88
C GLY A 267 33.23 12.11 34.34
N ALA A 268 32.89 12.11 35.63
CA ALA A 268 32.77 13.32 36.44
C ALA A 268 31.93 14.46 35.84
N TYR A 269 30.75 14.15 35.30
CA TYR A 269 29.64 15.10 35.29
C TYR A 269 28.41 14.49 35.96
N GLY A 270 28.62 13.88 37.13
CA GLY A 270 27.67 14.13 38.20
C GLY A 270 27.74 15.62 38.49
N ARG A 271 26.90 16.43 37.84
CA ARG A 271 26.49 17.68 38.48
C ARG A 271 25.71 17.23 39.70
N ASP A 272 26.42 17.05 40.80
CA ASP A 272 25.78 16.99 42.10
C ASP A 272 24.95 18.26 42.20
N VAL A 273 23.64 18.09 42.32
CA VAL A 273 22.67 19.18 42.33
C VAL A 273 22.93 20.11 43.53
N ASN A 274 23.73 19.66 44.51
CA ASN A 274 24.20 20.43 45.66
C ASN A 274 25.55 21.14 45.46
N GLN A 275 26.23 20.95 44.32
CA GLN A 275 27.46 21.66 43.95
C GLN A 275 27.13 22.73 42.91
N LEU A 276 26.56 23.84 43.38
CA LEU A 276 26.43 25.05 42.57
C LEU A 276 27.82 25.65 42.34
N SER A 277 28.19 25.88 41.08
CA SER A 277 29.38 26.65 40.74
C SER A 277 29.28 28.04 41.40
N GLN A 278 30.31 28.43 42.16
CA GLN A 278 30.32 29.76 42.76
C GLN A 278 30.31 30.82 41.65
N PRO A 279 29.49 31.87 41.78
CA PRO A 279 29.49 32.95 40.81
C PRO A 279 30.88 33.61 40.79
N ASP A 280 31.42 33.80 39.59
CA ASP A 280 32.65 34.54 39.40
C ASP A 280 32.38 36.01 39.75
N ASN A 281 32.97 36.46 40.87
CA ASN A 281 32.87 37.84 41.36
C ASN A 281 33.92 38.77 40.71
N SER A 282 34.63 38.32 39.67
CA SER A 282 35.54 39.17 38.91
C SER A 282 34.75 40.14 38.02
N ILE A 283 34.63 41.40 38.46
CA ILE A 283 34.09 42.49 37.65
C ILE A 283 35.06 42.75 36.49
N PRO A 284 34.64 42.63 35.21
CA PRO A 284 35.52 42.90 34.08
C PRO A 284 35.97 44.37 34.08
N PRO A 285 37.26 44.65 33.78
CA PRO A 285 37.78 46.01 33.77
C PRO A 285 37.04 46.85 32.71
N GLY A 286 36.45 47.97 33.14
CA GLY A 286 35.68 48.89 32.29
C GLY A 286 34.28 49.23 32.80
N PHE A 287 33.76 48.50 33.79
CA PHE A 287 32.48 48.78 34.44
C PHE A 287 32.67 49.62 35.73
N ARG A 288 33.11 50.87 35.59
CA ARG A 288 32.89 51.92 36.61
C ARG A 288 32.30 53.13 35.91
N GLY A 289 30.98 53.30 36.07
CA GLY A 289 30.28 54.57 35.83
C GLY A 289 30.13 55.31 37.15
#